data_AF-A0A966NJZ7-F1
#
_entry.id   AF-A0A966NJZ7-F1
#
_cell.length_a   1.000
_cell.length_b   1.000
_cell.length_c   1.000
_cell.angle_alpha   90.00
_cell.angle_beta   90.00
_cell.angle_gamma   90.00
#
_symmetry.space_group_name_H-M   'P 1'
#
loop_
_entity.id
_entity.type
_entity.pdbx_description
1 polymer ?
#
loop_
_entity_poly.entity_id
_entity_poly.type
_entity_poly.pdbx_seq_one_letter_code
_entity_poly.pdbx_strand_id
1 'polypeptide(L)'
;ARLLRDTQRICEAQIRFWHAEGKATGRVAPPAHDRYVFMLNAVDNGYGGLEHRHSTALIAQRSDLPRLGDSKTSEGYMTLLGLISHEYFHTWNVKRLRPREFERYDWTRENHTELLWFFEGLTSYYDDLMLRRCGLMELESALGALLGISVDVVSVGGLRPRDEHIRREAIPL
;
A
#
# COMPACT_ATOMS: atom_id res chain seq x y z
N ALA A 1 -16.94 14.79 -6.36
CA ALA A 1 -17.18 13.96 -7.57
C ALA A 1 -15.90 13.31 -8.13
N ARG A 2 -14.78 14.03 -8.27
CA ARG A 2 -13.51 13.48 -8.82
C ARG A 2 -12.93 12.32 -8.01
N LEU A 3 -12.69 12.51 -6.71
CA LEU A 3 -12.18 11.47 -5.80
C LEU A 3 -12.97 10.15 -5.93
N LEU A 4 -14.30 10.20 -5.78
CA LEU A 4 -15.15 9.01 -5.89
C LEU A 4 -15.01 8.28 -7.23
N ARG A 5 -14.96 9.01 -8.36
CA ARG A 5 -14.80 8.40 -9.69
C ARG A 5 -13.43 7.73 -9.83
N ASP A 6 -12.39 8.38 -9.36
CA ASP A 6 -11.02 7.87 -9.47
C ASP A 6 -10.85 6.65 -8.55
N THR A 7 -11.34 6.71 -7.30
CA THR A 7 -11.43 5.55 -6.39
C THR A 7 -12.21 4.39 -7.00
N GLN A 8 -13.34 4.66 -7.67
CA GLN A 8 -14.12 3.62 -8.35
C GLN A 8 -13.31 2.97 -9.47
N ARG A 9 -12.61 3.74 -10.30
CA ARG A 9 -11.74 3.21 -11.37
C ARG A 9 -10.65 2.28 -10.83
N ILE A 10 -10.05 2.65 -9.70
CA ILE A 10 -9.07 1.82 -8.98
C ILE A 10 -9.71 0.51 -8.54
N CYS A 11 -10.84 0.60 -7.84
CA CYS A 11 -11.53 -0.57 -7.32
C CYS A 11 -11.91 -1.55 -8.44
N GLU A 12 -12.49 -1.05 -9.52
CA GLU A 12 -12.89 -1.87 -10.67
C GLU A 12 -11.68 -2.50 -11.38
N ALA A 13 -10.57 -1.77 -11.50
CA ALA A 13 -9.35 -2.30 -12.10
C ALA A 13 -8.77 -3.46 -11.26
N GLN A 14 -8.75 -3.32 -9.95
CA GLN A 14 -8.27 -4.38 -9.06
C GLN A 14 -9.24 -5.57 -9.00
N ILE A 15 -10.56 -5.33 -9.02
CA ILE A 15 -11.54 -6.42 -9.13
C ILE A 15 -11.31 -7.20 -10.43
N ARG A 16 -11.15 -6.53 -11.57
CA ARG A 16 -10.83 -7.19 -12.84
C ARG A 16 -9.50 -7.95 -12.78
N PHE A 17 -8.49 -7.41 -12.11
CA PHE A 17 -7.21 -8.06 -11.95
C PHE A 17 -7.33 -9.40 -11.19
N TRP A 18 -8.09 -9.44 -10.11
CA TRP A 18 -8.23 -10.63 -9.26
C TRP A 18 -9.32 -11.62 -9.73
N HIS A 19 -10.36 -11.14 -10.42
CA HIS A 19 -11.58 -11.91 -10.70
C HIS A 19 -11.90 -12.09 -12.19
N ALA A 20 -11.08 -11.62 -13.13
CA ALA A 20 -11.32 -11.89 -14.55
C ALA A 20 -11.03 -13.36 -14.89
N GLU A 21 -12.05 -14.08 -15.39
CA GLU A 21 -11.93 -15.49 -15.75
C GLU A 21 -11.35 -15.67 -17.15
N GLY A 22 -10.03 -15.52 -17.27
CA GLY A 22 -9.32 -15.72 -18.53
C GLY A 22 -9.72 -14.71 -19.62
N LYS A 23 -8.81 -14.44 -20.56
CA LYS A 23 -9.10 -13.51 -21.67
C LYS A 23 -10.23 -14.00 -22.59
N ALA A 24 -10.63 -15.27 -22.49
CA ALA A 24 -11.54 -15.94 -23.41
C ALA A 24 -13.04 -15.76 -23.10
N THR A 25 -13.42 -15.55 -21.82
CA THR A 25 -14.86 -15.51 -21.46
C THR A 25 -15.40 -14.09 -21.32
N GLY A 26 -14.52 -13.10 -21.10
CA GLY A 26 -14.91 -11.71 -20.82
C GLY A 26 -15.71 -11.54 -19.52
N ARG A 27 -15.86 -12.60 -18.71
CA ARG A 27 -16.63 -12.58 -17.46
C ARG A 27 -15.72 -12.21 -16.29
N VAL A 28 -16.26 -11.38 -15.40
CA VAL A 28 -15.62 -11.01 -14.13
C VAL A 28 -16.47 -11.65 -13.04
N ALA A 29 -15.87 -12.56 -12.27
CA ALA A 29 -16.51 -13.14 -11.11
C ALA A 29 -16.83 -12.03 -10.08
N PRO A 30 -17.88 -12.20 -9.26
CA PRO A 30 -18.20 -11.21 -8.23
C PRO A 30 -17.00 -11.00 -7.30
N PRO A 31 -16.76 -9.76 -6.84
CA PRO A 31 -15.70 -9.47 -5.88
C PRO A 31 -15.95 -10.24 -4.59
N ALA A 32 -14.89 -10.43 -3.81
CA ALA A 32 -14.96 -11.22 -2.58
C ALA A 32 -15.74 -10.56 -1.43
N HIS A 33 -16.37 -9.41 -1.68
CA HIS A 33 -17.16 -8.61 -0.76
C HIS A 33 -18.33 -7.94 -1.49
N ASP A 34 -19.47 -7.84 -0.81
CA ASP A 34 -20.69 -7.15 -1.26
C ASP A 34 -20.61 -5.63 -1.03
N ARG A 35 -19.86 -5.22 -0.01
CA ARG A 35 -19.65 -3.82 0.36
C ARG A 35 -18.23 -3.59 0.87
N TYR A 36 -17.65 -2.43 0.51
CA TYR A 36 -16.37 -1.97 1.03
C TYR A 36 -16.46 -0.49 1.45
N VAL A 37 -15.82 -0.11 2.56
CA VAL A 37 -15.89 1.26 3.11
C VAL A 37 -14.50 1.89 3.23
N PHE A 38 -14.33 3.07 2.64
CA PHE A 38 -13.14 3.91 2.82
C PHE A 38 -13.43 4.99 3.87
N MET A 39 -12.75 4.92 5.03
CA MET A 39 -12.86 5.90 6.10
C MET A 39 -11.70 6.89 6.00
N LEU A 40 -11.90 7.98 5.26
CA LEU A 40 -10.85 8.99 5.01
C LEU A 40 -10.93 10.14 6.01
N ASN A 41 -9.88 10.30 6.82
CA ASN A 41 -9.68 11.45 7.70
C ASN A 41 -8.71 12.46 7.06
N ALA A 42 -9.20 13.67 6.80
CA ALA A 42 -8.44 14.75 6.16
C ALA A 42 -7.89 15.74 7.20
N VAL A 43 -6.59 15.64 7.48
CA VAL A 43 -5.90 16.39 8.53
C VAL A 43 -4.95 17.45 7.94
N ASP A 44 -4.36 18.29 8.78
CA ASP A 44 -3.38 19.28 8.33
C ASP A 44 -2.02 18.64 8.02
N ASN A 45 -1.59 17.72 8.89
CA ASN A 45 -0.40 16.91 8.69
C ASN A 45 -0.66 15.45 9.13
N GLY A 46 -0.29 14.50 8.28
CA GLY A 46 -0.47 13.07 8.51
C GLY A 46 -0.67 12.29 7.22
N TYR A 47 -0.13 11.07 7.18
CA TYR A 47 -0.27 10.14 6.07
C TYR A 47 -0.21 8.70 6.61
N GLY A 48 -1.09 7.84 6.11
CA GLY A 48 -1.07 6.41 6.44
C GLY A 48 -2.41 5.74 6.18
N GLY A 49 -2.37 4.43 6.06
CA GLY A 49 -3.55 3.59 5.89
C GLY A 49 -3.50 2.39 6.84
N LEU A 50 -4.67 1.82 7.06
CA LEU A 50 -4.82 0.55 7.76
C LEU A 50 -5.92 -0.27 7.10
N GLU A 51 -5.53 -1.46 6.68
CA GLU A 51 -6.34 -2.34 5.88
C GLU A 51 -7.16 -3.30 6.74
N HIS A 52 -8.43 -3.44 6.40
CA HIS A 52 -9.35 -4.40 7.00
C HIS A 52 -10.03 -5.22 5.91
N ARG A 53 -10.72 -6.29 6.31
CA ARG A 53 -11.30 -7.26 5.36
C ARG A 53 -12.32 -6.63 4.40
N HIS A 54 -13.09 -5.63 4.86
CA HIS A 54 -14.17 -4.96 4.13
C HIS A 54 -14.13 -3.43 4.29
N SER A 55 -13.00 -2.88 4.73
CA SER A 55 -12.83 -1.45 4.90
C SER A 55 -11.36 -1.08 5.02
N THR A 56 -11.05 0.21 4.88
CA THR A 56 -9.75 0.77 5.26
C THR A 56 -9.96 2.10 6.00
N ALA A 57 -9.08 2.37 6.95
CA ALA A 57 -8.97 3.67 7.60
C ALA A 57 -7.77 4.42 7.03
N LEU A 58 -8.01 5.63 6.52
CA LEU A 58 -7.01 6.43 5.81
C LEU A 58 -6.82 7.77 6.53
N ILE A 59 -5.57 8.21 6.61
CA ILE A 59 -5.19 9.56 6.99
C ILE A 59 -4.47 10.17 5.80
N ALA A 60 -4.92 11.35 5.37
CA ALA A 60 -4.25 12.12 4.32
C ALA A 60 -4.28 13.61 4.63
N GLN A 61 -3.36 14.36 4.05
CA GLN A 61 -3.39 15.81 4.18
C GLN A 61 -4.59 16.36 3.41
N ARG A 62 -5.23 17.37 3.97
CA ARG A 62 -6.34 18.07 3.30
C ARG A 62 -5.89 18.71 1.98
N SER A 63 -4.62 19.11 1.89
CA SER A 63 -3.97 19.61 0.67
C SER A 63 -3.91 18.60 -0.47
N ASP A 64 -3.93 17.30 -0.15
CA ASP A 64 -3.88 16.21 -1.13
C ASP A 64 -5.24 15.93 -1.77
N LEU A 65 -6.32 16.46 -1.20
CA LEU A 65 -7.66 16.30 -1.77
C LEU A 65 -7.80 17.10 -3.08
N PRO A 66 -8.51 16.54 -4.07
CA PRO A 66 -8.71 17.24 -5.33
C PRO A 66 -9.61 18.45 -5.13
N ARG A 67 -9.16 19.61 -5.61
CA ARG A 67 -9.92 20.87 -5.52
C ARG A 67 -10.96 20.98 -6.63
N LEU A 68 -12.04 21.70 -6.35
CA LEU A 68 -13.06 22.00 -7.36
C LEU A 68 -12.46 22.97 -8.39
N GLY A 69 -12.61 22.64 -9.67
CA GLY A 69 -12.11 23.46 -10.78
C GLY A 69 -10.68 23.15 -11.23
N ASP A 70 -9.92 22.37 -10.47
CA ASP A 70 -8.58 21.94 -10.89
C ASP A 70 -8.66 20.77 -11.88
N SER A 71 -8.17 21.02 -13.10
CA SER A 71 -8.04 20.01 -14.15
C SER A 71 -6.77 19.16 -14.00
N LYS A 72 -5.72 19.70 -13.36
CA LYS A 72 -4.47 18.98 -13.12
C LYS A 72 -4.59 18.04 -11.92
N THR A 73 -3.89 16.91 -12.00
CA THR A 73 -3.63 16.04 -10.84
C THR A 73 -2.41 16.60 -10.13
N SER A 74 -2.53 16.98 -8.86
CA SER A 74 -1.38 17.33 -8.04
C SER A 74 -0.61 16.07 -7.61
N GLU A 75 0.65 16.23 -7.26
CA GLU A 75 1.46 15.15 -6.70
C GLU A 75 0.82 14.56 -5.44
N GLY A 76 0.42 15.41 -4.48
CA GLY A 76 -0.29 14.96 -3.27
C GLY A 76 -1.57 14.18 -3.55
N TYR A 77 -2.36 14.59 -4.56
CA TYR A 77 -3.54 13.81 -4.94
C TYR A 77 -3.16 12.46 -5.55
N MET A 78 -2.06 12.38 -6.30
CA MET A 78 -1.54 11.11 -6.79
C MET A 78 -1.11 10.20 -5.63
N THR A 79 -0.43 10.75 -4.61
CA THR A 79 -0.05 10.02 -3.39
C THR A 79 -1.28 9.46 -2.67
N LEU A 80 -2.35 10.25 -2.53
CA LEU A 80 -3.61 9.76 -1.97
C LEU A 80 -4.23 8.63 -2.79
N LEU A 81 -4.22 8.72 -4.13
CA LEU A 81 -4.71 7.64 -4.99
C LEU A 81 -3.84 6.38 -4.85
N GLY A 82 -2.53 6.52 -4.67
CA GLY A 82 -1.60 5.44 -4.38
C GLY A 82 -1.97 4.73 -3.08
N LEU A 83 -2.15 5.49 -2.00
CA LEU A 83 -2.60 4.96 -0.71
C LEU A 83 -3.93 4.20 -0.82
N ILE A 84 -4.93 4.77 -1.50
CA ILE A 84 -6.22 4.09 -1.72
C ILE A 84 -6.03 2.77 -2.48
N SER A 85 -5.18 2.77 -3.52
CA SER A 85 -4.87 1.58 -4.31
C SER A 85 -4.19 0.50 -3.46
N HIS A 86 -3.20 0.90 -2.66
CA HIS A 86 -2.46 0.05 -1.74
C HIS A 86 -3.39 -0.68 -0.76
N GLU A 87 -4.15 0.10 -0.01
CA GLU A 87 -5.05 -0.36 1.03
C GLU A 87 -6.18 -1.24 0.50
N TYR A 88 -6.68 -0.94 -0.72
CA TYR A 88 -7.70 -1.77 -1.35
C TYR A 88 -7.12 -3.09 -1.87
N PHE A 89 -5.89 -3.10 -2.38
CA PHE A 89 -5.24 -4.31 -2.87
C PHE A 89 -5.03 -5.33 -1.74
N HIS A 90 -4.83 -4.83 -0.51
CA HIS A 90 -4.74 -5.67 0.67
C HIS A 90 -6.01 -6.47 1.00
N THR A 91 -7.15 -6.13 0.40
CA THR A 91 -8.39 -6.93 0.49
C THR A 91 -8.16 -8.37 0.03
N TRP A 92 -7.26 -8.56 -0.94
CA TRP A 92 -6.85 -9.88 -1.43
C TRP A 92 -5.50 -10.29 -0.84
N ASN A 93 -4.47 -9.47 -0.99
CA ASN A 93 -3.13 -9.74 -0.48
C ASN A 93 -3.05 -9.39 1.02
N VAL A 94 -2.68 -10.29 1.94
CA VAL A 94 -2.78 -10.13 3.42
C VAL A 94 -4.11 -10.51 4.03
N LYS A 95 -5.26 -10.02 3.54
CA LYS A 95 -6.54 -10.33 4.24
C LYS A 95 -7.19 -11.65 3.80
N ARG A 96 -6.88 -12.13 2.59
CA ARG A 96 -7.38 -13.41 2.07
C ARG A 96 -6.24 -14.37 1.72
N LEU A 97 -5.26 -13.92 0.96
CA LEU A 97 -3.98 -14.60 0.78
C LEU A 97 -3.06 -14.20 1.94
N ARG A 98 -2.92 -15.07 2.95
CA ARG A 98 -2.11 -14.79 4.13
C ARG A 98 -1.28 -15.99 4.54
N PRO A 99 -0.14 -15.79 5.22
CA PRO A 99 0.65 -16.87 5.78
C PRO A 99 -0.15 -17.61 6.84
N ARG A 100 0.19 -18.89 7.02
CA ARG A 100 -0.43 -19.71 8.06
C ARG A 100 -0.20 -19.12 9.46
N GLU A 101 0.93 -18.48 9.65
CA GLU A 101 1.36 -17.78 10.87
C GLU A 101 0.40 -16.64 11.26
N PHE A 102 -0.31 -16.05 10.29
CA PHE A 102 -1.29 -14.98 10.52
C PHE A 102 -2.74 -15.46 10.47
N GLU A 103 -2.96 -16.77 10.53
CA GLU A 103 -4.30 -17.33 10.72
C GLU A 103 -4.80 -17.13 12.15
N ARG A 104 -3.90 -17.15 13.15
CA ARG A 104 -4.17 -16.89 14.57
C ARG A 104 -3.11 -15.94 15.13
N TYR A 105 -3.54 -14.75 15.54
CA TYR A 105 -2.65 -13.78 16.19
C TYR A 105 -2.59 -14.05 17.69
N ASP A 106 -1.38 -14.08 18.24
CA ASP A 106 -1.17 -13.94 19.67
C ASP A 106 -1.03 -12.45 20.02
N TRP A 107 -2.04 -11.87 20.66
CA TRP A 107 -2.06 -10.45 21.00
C TRP A 107 -1.20 -10.08 22.21
N THR A 108 -0.61 -11.06 22.92
CA THR A 108 0.22 -10.78 24.09
C THR A 108 1.70 -10.60 23.75
N ARG A 109 2.09 -10.81 22.49
CA ARG A 109 3.48 -10.71 22.03
C ARG A 109 3.58 -10.29 20.57
N GLU A 110 4.79 -9.95 20.13
CA GLU A 110 5.08 -9.70 18.73
C GLU A 110 4.96 -11.00 17.92
N ASN A 111 4.32 -10.92 16.74
CA ASN A 111 4.18 -12.03 15.81
C ASN A 111 5.17 -11.80 14.66
N HIS A 112 6.33 -12.45 14.70
CA HIS A 112 7.36 -12.28 13.68
C HIS A 112 7.00 -13.06 12.40
N THR A 113 7.31 -12.46 11.24
CA THR A 113 7.28 -13.14 9.95
C THR A 113 8.37 -12.59 9.03
N GLU A 114 8.93 -13.45 8.19
CA GLU A 114 9.86 -13.06 7.14
C GLU A 114 9.14 -12.71 5.83
N LEU A 115 7.81 -12.82 5.79
CA LEU A 115 7.03 -12.63 4.55
C LEU A 115 6.51 -11.20 4.35
N LEU A 116 6.85 -10.25 5.24
CA LEU A 116 6.42 -8.85 5.09
C LEU A 116 6.90 -8.24 3.77
N TRP A 117 8.10 -8.58 3.29
CA TRP A 117 8.58 -8.08 2.00
C TRP A 117 7.66 -8.49 0.85
N PHE A 118 7.00 -9.65 0.94
CA PHE A 118 6.04 -10.09 -0.06
C PHE A 118 4.72 -9.37 0.10
N PHE A 119 4.19 -9.25 1.31
CA PHE A 119 2.88 -8.62 1.50
C PHE A 119 2.89 -7.11 1.28
N GLU A 120 3.87 -6.43 1.85
CA GLU A 120 4.03 -4.99 1.71
C GLU A 120 4.69 -4.66 0.38
N GLY A 121 5.84 -5.29 0.07
CA GLY A 121 6.59 -4.98 -1.14
C GLY A 121 5.85 -5.33 -2.45
N LEU A 122 5.09 -6.44 -2.48
CA LEU A 122 4.24 -6.73 -3.65
C LEU A 122 3.12 -5.69 -3.77
N THR A 123 2.51 -5.29 -2.65
CA THR A 123 1.42 -4.32 -2.67
C THR A 123 1.91 -2.94 -3.09
N SER A 124 3.09 -2.52 -2.62
CA SER A 124 3.78 -1.30 -3.08
C SER A 124 4.19 -1.32 -4.55
N TYR A 125 4.40 -2.49 -5.16
CA TYR A 125 4.59 -2.55 -6.61
C TYR A 125 3.27 -2.38 -7.35
N TYR A 126 2.20 -2.98 -6.82
CA TYR A 126 0.91 -3.04 -7.50
C TYR A 126 0.06 -1.78 -7.31
N ASP A 127 0.25 -1.00 -6.25
CA ASP A 127 -0.53 0.22 -6.03
C ASP A 127 -0.37 1.20 -7.22
N ASP A 128 0.86 1.50 -7.63
CA ASP A 128 1.21 2.35 -8.77
C ASP A 128 0.88 1.70 -10.11
N LEU A 129 1.17 0.41 -10.26
CA LEU A 129 0.85 -0.32 -11.49
C LEU A 129 -0.67 -0.31 -11.75
N MET A 130 -1.49 -0.41 -10.71
CA MET A 130 -2.95 -0.34 -10.82
C MET A 130 -3.41 1.07 -11.21
N LEU A 131 -2.80 2.12 -10.68
CA LEU A 131 -3.06 3.50 -11.13
C LEU A 131 -2.72 3.70 -12.60
N ARG A 132 -1.61 3.13 -13.06
CA ARG A 132 -1.23 3.16 -14.48
C ARG A 132 -2.19 2.38 -15.36
N ARG A 133 -2.63 1.19 -14.92
CA ARG A 133 -3.57 0.33 -15.67
C ARG A 133 -4.96 0.92 -15.76
N CYS A 134 -5.43 1.62 -14.74
CA CYS A 134 -6.71 2.30 -14.78
C CYS A 134 -6.66 3.67 -15.46
N GLY A 135 -5.48 4.12 -15.90
CA GLY A 135 -5.28 5.38 -16.63
C GLY A 135 -5.42 6.62 -15.76
N LEU A 136 -5.01 6.52 -14.49
CA LEU A 136 -4.93 7.65 -13.57
C LEU A 136 -3.49 8.19 -13.42
N MET A 137 -2.49 7.36 -13.71
CA MET A 137 -1.07 7.72 -13.64
C MET A 137 -0.42 7.56 -15.01
N GLU A 138 0.42 8.53 -15.38
CA GLU A 138 1.23 8.49 -16.60
C GLU A 138 2.43 7.54 -16.45
N LEU A 139 2.96 7.06 -17.57
CA LEU A 139 4.07 6.10 -17.55
C LEU A 139 5.32 6.64 -16.84
N GLU A 140 5.69 7.90 -17.09
CA GLU A 140 6.86 8.52 -16.48
C GLU A 140 6.73 8.59 -14.94
N SER A 141 5.55 8.96 -14.44
CA SER A 141 5.26 8.98 -13.01
C SER A 141 5.33 7.58 -12.39
N ALA A 142 4.78 6.57 -13.08
CA ALA A 142 4.82 5.18 -12.61
C ALA A 142 6.27 4.63 -12.57
N LEU A 143 7.09 4.97 -13.56
CA LEU A 143 8.51 4.62 -13.58
C LEU A 143 9.28 5.33 -12.46
N GLY A 144 8.99 6.62 -12.22
CA GLY A 144 9.59 7.39 -11.13
C GLY A 144 9.27 6.79 -9.76
N ALA A 145 8.02 6.41 -9.52
CA ALA A 145 7.60 5.80 -8.26
C ALA A 145 8.23 4.41 -8.05
N LEU A 146 8.29 3.57 -9.10
CA LEU A 146 8.98 2.27 -9.07
C LEU A 146 10.48 2.39 -8.73
N LEU A 147 11.14 3.42 -9.26
CA LEU A 147 12.53 3.72 -8.93
C LEU A 147 12.68 4.21 -7.48
N GLY A 148 11.71 4.98 -6.97
CA GLY A 148 11.67 5.43 -5.56
C GLY A 148 11.65 4.28 -4.56
N ILE A 149 10.84 3.23 -4.82
CA ILE A 149 10.78 2.01 -3.98
C ILE A 149 12.16 1.35 -3.87
N SER A 150 12.96 1.39 -4.95
CA SER A 150 14.31 0.80 -4.95
C SER A 150 15.30 1.58 -4.08
N VAL A 151 15.05 2.86 -3.82
CA VAL A 151 15.91 3.73 -3.00
C VAL A 151 15.54 3.61 -1.51
N ASP A 152 14.26 3.53 -1.17
CA ASP A 152 13.82 3.46 0.23
C ASP A 152 14.11 2.11 0.89
N VAL A 153 14.04 0.99 0.14
CA VAL A 153 14.42 -0.35 0.66
C VAL A 153 15.90 -0.43 1.06
N VAL A 154 16.78 0.36 0.42
CA VAL A 154 18.21 0.42 0.75
C VAL A 154 18.47 1.20 2.04
N SER A 155 17.54 2.09 2.46
CA SER A 155 17.71 2.95 3.63
C SER A 155 17.29 2.30 4.96
N VAL A 156 16.57 1.17 4.94
CA VAL A 156 16.11 0.48 6.17
C VAL A 156 17.23 -0.34 6.85
N GLY A 157 18.43 -0.41 6.27
CA GLY A 157 19.61 -1.13 6.77
C GLY A 157 20.51 -0.35 7.73
N GLY A 158 19.95 0.45 8.64
CA GLY A 158 20.71 1.23 9.63
C GLY A 158 20.85 0.52 10.98
N LEU A 159 21.54 -0.62 11.05
CA LEU A 159 21.98 -1.16 12.34
C LEU A 159 22.99 -0.18 12.97
N ARG A 160 22.55 0.56 14.01
CA ARG A 160 23.46 1.27 14.90
C ARG A 160 24.43 0.24 15.53
N PRO A 161 25.75 0.44 15.48
CA PRO A 161 26.68 -0.41 16.22
C PRO A 161 26.34 -0.31 17.70
N ARG A 162 26.24 -1.46 18.39
CA ARG A 162 26.21 -1.48 19.86
C ARG A 162 27.59 -1.09 20.35
N ASP A 163 27.67 -0.05 21.18
CA ASP A 163 28.86 0.26 21.96
C ASP A 163 29.06 -0.86 22.99
N GLU A 164 29.86 -1.86 22.64
CA GLU A 164 30.39 -2.82 23.61
C GLU A 164 31.57 -2.19 24.34
N HIS A 165 31.31 -1.81 25.58
CA HIS A 165 32.28 -1.34 26.54
C HIS A 165 33.17 -2.51 27.01
N ILE A 166 34.16 -2.90 26.22
CA ILE A 166 35.17 -3.87 26.65
C ILE A 166 36.21 -3.13 27.50
N ARG A 167 36.14 -3.40 28.81
CA ARG A 167 37.14 -3.00 29.80
C ARG A 167 38.47 -3.68 29.50
N ARG A 168 39.54 -2.89 29.71
CA ARG A 168 40.95 -3.27 29.70
C ARG A 168 41.23 -4.49 30.59
N GLU A 169 41.95 -5.47 30.07
CA GLU A 169 42.94 -6.22 30.86
C GLU A 169 44.24 -6.30 30.06
N ALA A 170 45.26 -5.64 30.60
CA ALA A 170 46.63 -5.74 30.16
C ALA A 170 47.24 -7.02 30.74
N ILE A 171 47.85 -7.84 29.89
CA ILE A 171 48.74 -8.93 30.32
C ILE A 171 50.17 -8.50 29.96
N PRO A 172 51.13 -8.50 30.91
CA PRO A 172 52.42 -7.85 30.77
C PRO A 172 53.46 -8.75 30.10
N LEU A 173 54.36 -8.13 29.32
CA LEU A 173 55.83 -8.20 29.42
C LEU A 173 56.45 -7.14 28.51
#